data_AF-A0A2D5E2X8-F1
#
_entry.id   AF-A0A2D5E2X8-F1
#
_cell.length_a   1.000
_cell.length_b   1.000
_cell.length_c   1.000
_cell.angle_alpha   90.00
_cell.angle_beta   90.00
_cell.angle_gamma   90.00
#
_symmetry.space_group_name_H-M   'P 1'
#
loop_
_entity.id
_entity.type
_entity.pdbx_description
1 polymer ?
#
loop_
_entity_poly.entity_id
_entity_poly.type
_entity_poly.pdbx_seq_one_letter_code
_entity_poly.pdbx_strand_id
1 'polypeptide(L)'
;MKSFRSPAAGQDAHSDLDSGITFPVIPGSPEWWSRYWRRAAAIGAVTILLIGTHIPKLVIGQPGDGPDKLLHFFAFAMITLLLRISDLGRTTRRTAVIAGLLALFDEVTQEIPGLHRSFDLLDLVADAGGIAVALAWCRALGPPRRGSVAHHLESRRRFAAVRLLLASIQNWIHIGIAGAFGAMLGGVFLGVFGRNPVIGPVTMIVVGGMSGFIAGVVAVVEAGRRHSIRRIDAERRCLWCLQVLPDSNSGEEAVRCQCGTVDPGLPVTGGLRPRRVAFRIAGLLIVIAILAMLGYVILLRLGPAVPFLRRGLVWYTGLGASTSMAFDAIGLGLVGALLMGRSRRLAAIESESEGQHCFQCGQDLRGVSLDQTRGRCPECGAEFHAVWADSMAVTGSSGDNAER
;
A
#
# COMPACT_ATOMS: atom_id res chain seq x y z
N MET A 1 42.54 2.41 -41.64
CA MET A 1 41.90 1.85 -40.43
C MET A 1 40.96 2.91 -39.85
N LYS A 2 39.65 2.77 -40.09
CA LYS A 2 38.61 3.64 -39.50
C LYS A 2 38.15 2.99 -38.20
N SER A 3 38.43 3.65 -37.07
CA SER A 3 37.95 3.27 -35.75
C SER A 3 36.42 3.33 -35.72
N PHE A 4 35.76 2.17 -35.71
CA PHE A 4 34.34 2.04 -35.39
C PHE A 4 34.16 2.38 -33.90
N ARG A 5 33.63 3.58 -33.60
CA ARG A 5 33.07 3.88 -32.28
C ARG A 5 31.70 3.22 -32.21
N SER A 6 31.58 2.16 -31.42
CA SER A 6 30.26 1.65 -31.02
C SER A 6 29.50 2.77 -30.30
N PRO A 7 28.21 2.99 -30.61
CA PRO A 7 27.38 3.90 -29.84
C PRO A 7 27.34 3.44 -28.38
N ALA A 8 27.53 4.37 -27.45
CA ALA A 8 27.46 4.11 -26.02
C ALA A 8 26.04 3.65 -25.64
N ALA A 9 25.81 2.35 -25.68
CA ALA A 9 24.63 1.69 -25.13
C ALA A 9 24.80 1.63 -23.61
N GLY A 10 24.34 2.65 -22.88
CA GLY A 10 24.68 2.69 -21.45
C GLY A 10 23.76 3.41 -20.48
N GLN A 11 22.82 4.29 -20.86
CA GLN A 11 22.11 5.09 -19.85
C GLN A 11 20.61 5.35 -20.02
N ASP A 12 19.97 5.02 -21.15
CA ASP A 12 18.56 5.41 -21.36
C ASP A 12 17.52 4.26 -21.40
N ALA A 13 17.93 2.98 -21.35
CA ALA A 13 16.95 1.87 -21.40
C ALA A 13 16.02 1.78 -20.17
N HIS A 14 16.39 2.44 -19.04
CA HIS A 14 15.54 2.51 -17.86
C HIS A 14 14.58 3.72 -17.86
N SER A 15 14.85 4.78 -18.63
CA SER A 15 13.96 5.96 -18.71
C SER A 15 12.75 5.70 -19.61
N ASP A 16 12.89 4.82 -20.62
CA ASP A 16 11.79 4.45 -21.53
C ASP A 16 10.71 3.56 -20.89
N LEU A 17 11.01 2.82 -19.82
CA LEU A 17 10.02 2.00 -19.12
C LEU A 17 9.01 2.80 -18.27
N ASP A 18 9.32 4.07 -18.00
CA ASP A 18 8.46 5.01 -17.26
C ASP A 18 7.91 6.13 -18.15
N SER A 19 8.18 6.11 -19.47
CA SER A 19 7.77 7.10 -20.47
C SER A 19 6.24 7.24 -20.68
N GLY A 20 5.43 6.65 -19.81
CA GLY A 20 3.99 6.84 -19.81
C GLY A 20 3.26 6.08 -20.90
N ILE A 21 3.87 5.05 -21.51
CA ILE A 21 3.22 4.16 -22.47
C ILE A 21 1.92 3.63 -21.87
N THR A 22 0.80 4.20 -22.28
CA THR A 22 -0.53 3.74 -21.90
C THR A 22 -0.93 2.64 -22.87
N PHE A 23 -0.82 1.40 -22.42
CA PHE A 23 -1.37 0.28 -23.17
C PHE A 23 -2.90 0.40 -23.24
N PRO A 24 -3.51 0.16 -24.42
CA PRO A 24 -4.95 0.19 -24.55
C PRO A 24 -5.57 -0.89 -23.66
N VAL A 25 -6.63 -0.53 -22.94
CA VAL A 25 -7.41 -1.50 -22.18
C VAL A 25 -8.35 -2.21 -23.14
N ILE A 26 -8.18 -3.51 -23.28
CA ILE A 26 -9.05 -4.33 -24.13
C ILE A 26 -10.41 -4.47 -23.44
N PRO A 27 -11.54 -4.01 -24.04
CA PRO A 27 -12.86 -4.20 -23.47
C PRO A 27 -13.15 -5.68 -23.18
N GLY A 28 -13.79 -5.95 -22.04
CA GLY A 28 -14.09 -7.33 -21.61
C GLY A 28 -12.90 -8.11 -21.02
N SER A 29 -11.67 -7.60 -21.11
CA SER A 29 -10.53 -8.20 -20.40
C SER A 29 -10.70 -8.11 -18.86
N PRO A 30 -10.05 -8.98 -18.07
CA PRO A 30 -10.13 -8.89 -16.62
C PRO A 30 -9.61 -7.55 -16.08
N GLU A 31 -8.62 -6.94 -16.74
CA GLU A 31 -8.14 -5.59 -16.39
C GLU A 31 -9.22 -4.52 -16.60
N TRP A 32 -10.00 -4.63 -17.68
CA TRP A 32 -11.13 -3.73 -17.94
C TRP A 32 -12.18 -3.82 -16.83
N TRP A 33 -12.60 -5.04 -16.49
CA TRP A 33 -13.56 -5.27 -15.40
C TRP A 33 -13.02 -4.81 -14.05
N SER A 34 -11.73 -5.03 -13.77
CA SER A 34 -11.07 -4.53 -12.56
C SER A 34 -11.12 -3.01 -12.46
N ARG A 35 -10.86 -2.28 -13.56
CA ARG A 35 -10.99 -0.81 -13.60
C ARG A 35 -12.43 -0.37 -13.37
N TYR A 36 -13.38 -1.03 -14.02
CA TYR A 36 -14.81 -0.74 -13.87
C TYR A 36 -15.24 -0.87 -12.41
N TRP A 37 -14.99 -2.01 -11.77
CA TRP A 37 -15.42 -2.24 -10.39
C TRP A 37 -14.68 -1.38 -9.37
N ARG A 38 -13.37 -1.12 -9.54
CA ARG A 38 -12.64 -0.19 -8.66
C ARG A 38 -13.23 1.23 -8.71
N ARG A 39 -13.65 1.70 -9.89
CA ARG A 39 -14.33 3.00 -10.05
C ARG A 39 -15.73 3.00 -9.45
N ALA A 40 -16.50 1.95 -9.71
CA ALA A 40 -17.83 1.79 -9.12
C ALA A 40 -17.77 1.79 -7.59
N ALA A 41 -16.80 1.09 -7.00
CA ALA A 41 -16.57 1.09 -5.56
C ALA A 41 -16.17 2.47 -5.01
N ALA A 42 -15.29 3.19 -5.71
CA ALA A 42 -14.91 4.55 -5.31
C ALA A 42 -16.10 5.53 -5.35
N ILE A 43 -16.88 5.50 -6.44
CA ILE A 43 -18.08 6.33 -6.58
C ILE A 43 -19.11 5.96 -5.51
N GLY A 44 -19.38 4.66 -5.32
CA GLY A 44 -20.31 4.18 -4.30
C GLY A 44 -19.90 4.59 -2.89
N ALA A 45 -18.62 4.53 -2.55
CA ALA A 45 -18.12 4.98 -1.25
C ALA A 45 -18.30 6.49 -1.04
N VAL A 46 -18.03 7.31 -2.06
CA VAL A 46 -18.29 8.76 -2.00
C VAL A 46 -19.79 9.04 -1.83
N THR A 47 -20.65 8.35 -2.58
CA THR A 47 -22.10 8.48 -2.45
C THR A 47 -22.58 8.10 -1.05
N ILE A 48 -22.11 6.98 -0.49
CA ILE A 48 -22.47 6.55 0.87
C ILE A 48 -22.02 7.57 1.91
N LEU A 49 -20.80 8.12 1.78
CA LEU A 49 -20.32 9.18 2.66
C LEU A 49 -21.27 10.38 2.63
N LEU A 50 -21.51 10.95 1.44
CA LEU A 50 -22.35 12.14 1.28
C LEU A 50 -23.76 11.91 1.82
N ILE A 51 -24.35 10.72 1.59
CA ILE A 51 -25.64 10.39 2.18
C ILE A 51 -25.55 10.39 3.71
N GLY A 52 -24.53 9.75 4.28
CA GLY A 52 -24.37 9.60 5.73
C GLY A 52 -24.14 10.92 6.46
N THR A 53 -23.33 11.82 5.90
CA THR A 53 -23.00 13.14 6.48
C THR A 53 -24.15 14.14 6.35
N HIS A 54 -25.09 13.90 5.42
CA HIS A 54 -26.24 14.76 5.17
C HIS A 54 -27.56 14.21 5.76
N ILE A 55 -27.53 13.19 6.62
CA ILE A 55 -28.72 12.75 7.36
C ILE A 55 -29.08 13.82 8.40
N PRO A 56 -30.28 14.45 8.31
CA PRO A 56 -30.66 15.53 9.23
C PRO A 56 -30.66 15.06 10.68
N LYS A 57 -30.08 15.86 11.58
CA LYS A 57 -30.07 15.62 13.05
C LYS A 57 -29.46 14.27 13.47
N LEU A 58 -28.58 13.68 12.65
CA LEU A 58 -27.86 12.48 13.05
C LEU A 58 -26.83 12.82 14.14
N VAL A 59 -27.09 12.36 15.36
CA VAL A 59 -26.19 12.47 16.52
C VAL A 59 -25.74 11.06 16.91
N ILE A 60 -24.46 10.75 16.77
CA ILE A 60 -23.88 9.46 17.12
C ILE A 60 -23.19 9.57 18.48
N GLY A 61 -23.82 9.03 19.52
CA GLY A 61 -23.29 9.07 20.89
C GLY A 61 -23.73 10.30 21.70
N GLN A 62 -23.13 10.48 22.87
CA GLN A 62 -23.40 11.65 23.71
C GLN A 62 -22.64 12.88 23.20
N PRO A 63 -23.20 14.10 23.34
CA PRO A 63 -22.51 15.34 22.96
C PRO A 63 -21.11 15.42 23.60
N GLY A 64 -20.08 15.61 22.77
CA GLY A 64 -18.68 15.72 23.22
C GLY A 64 -17.90 14.40 23.34
N ASP A 65 -18.56 13.24 23.27
CA ASP A 65 -17.92 11.93 23.46
C ASP A 65 -18.16 10.95 22.28
N GLY A 66 -18.71 11.46 21.17
CA GLY A 66 -18.98 10.68 19.97
C GLY A 66 -17.72 10.35 19.16
N PRO A 67 -17.65 9.18 18.50
CA PRO A 67 -16.51 8.76 17.66
C PRO A 67 -16.47 9.46 16.28
N ASP A 68 -17.12 10.62 16.16
CA ASP A 68 -17.41 11.28 14.89
C ASP A 68 -16.14 11.61 14.10
N LYS A 69 -15.16 12.22 14.75
CA LYS A 69 -13.84 12.53 14.17
C LYS A 69 -13.08 11.30 13.69
N LEU A 70 -13.21 10.17 14.38
CA LEU A 70 -12.61 8.91 13.94
C LEU A 70 -13.33 8.35 12.70
N LEU A 71 -14.66 8.50 12.63
CA LEU A 71 -15.46 8.11 11.47
C LEU A 71 -15.07 8.94 10.24
N HIS A 72 -14.94 10.25 10.40
CA HIS A 72 -14.43 11.20 9.39
C HIS A 72 -13.03 10.80 8.89
N PHE A 73 -12.06 10.66 9.81
CA PHE A 73 -10.71 10.18 9.50
C PHE A 73 -10.72 8.87 8.70
N PHE A 74 -11.47 7.86 9.16
CA PHE A 74 -11.50 6.56 8.52
C PHE A 74 -12.20 6.59 7.14
N ALA A 75 -13.31 7.32 7.04
CA ALA A 75 -14.07 7.43 5.80
C ALA A 75 -13.24 8.10 4.70
N PHE A 76 -12.56 9.20 5.01
CA PHE A 76 -11.70 9.88 4.05
C PHE A 76 -10.40 9.12 3.76
N ALA A 77 -9.87 8.34 4.71
CA ALA A 77 -8.79 7.40 4.42
C ALA A 77 -9.23 6.31 3.41
N MET A 78 -10.42 5.74 3.60
CA MET A 78 -11.00 4.72 2.71
C MET A 78 -11.27 5.28 1.31
N ILE A 79 -11.92 6.44 1.21
CA ILE A 79 -12.20 7.12 -0.06
C ILE A 79 -10.89 7.45 -0.78
N THR A 80 -9.90 7.97 -0.07
CA THR A 80 -8.58 8.28 -0.66
C THR A 80 -7.92 7.03 -1.22
N LEU A 81 -7.98 5.90 -0.49
CA LEU A 81 -7.49 4.61 -0.97
C LEU A 81 -8.25 4.16 -2.22
N LEU A 82 -9.58 4.22 -2.21
CA LEU A 82 -10.44 3.84 -3.34
C LEU A 82 -10.23 4.72 -4.58
N LEU A 83 -10.08 6.04 -4.40
CA LEU A 83 -9.71 6.98 -5.46
C LEU A 83 -8.34 6.66 -6.04
N ARG A 84 -7.38 6.27 -5.19
CA ARG A 84 -6.04 5.90 -5.61
C ARG A 84 -6.04 4.61 -6.43
N ILE A 85 -6.76 3.59 -5.99
CA ILE A 85 -6.82 2.31 -6.70
C ILE A 85 -7.77 2.33 -7.90
N SER A 86 -8.73 3.24 -8.01
CA SER A 86 -9.66 3.32 -9.14
C SER A 86 -9.11 4.01 -10.40
N ASP A 87 -7.86 4.47 -10.32
CA ASP A 87 -7.18 5.29 -11.34
C ASP A 87 -7.85 6.67 -11.57
N LEU A 88 -8.90 7.03 -10.81
CA LEU A 88 -9.46 8.40 -10.80
C LEU A 88 -8.43 9.39 -10.22
N GLY A 89 -7.71 8.96 -9.19
CA GLY A 89 -6.55 9.63 -8.60
C GLY A 89 -5.22 9.08 -9.14
N ARG A 90 -5.00 9.14 -10.47
CA ARG A 90 -3.79 8.54 -11.10
C ARG A 90 -2.45 9.00 -10.51
N THR A 91 -2.39 10.19 -9.90
CA THR A 91 -1.22 10.68 -9.16
C THR A 91 -1.57 10.99 -7.71
N THR A 92 -0.57 10.95 -6.81
CA THR A 92 -0.74 11.34 -5.39
C THR A 92 -1.29 12.76 -5.27
N ARG A 93 -0.77 13.71 -6.04
CA ARG A 93 -1.25 15.10 -6.06
C ARG A 93 -2.70 15.20 -6.51
N ARG A 94 -3.07 14.53 -7.60
CA ARG A 94 -4.45 14.52 -8.09
C ARG A 94 -5.41 13.89 -7.07
N THR A 95 -4.99 12.80 -6.43
CA THR A 95 -5.80 12.14 -5.38
C THR A 95 -5.99 13.07 -4.19
N ALA A 96 -4.92 13.73 -3.72
CA ALA A 96 -4.99 14.68 -2.61
C ALA A 96 -5.93 15.85 -2.92
N VAL A 97 -5.87 16.41 -4.13
CA VAL A 97 -6.75 17.51 -4.56
C VAL A 97 -8.20 17.05 -4.61
N ILE A 98 -8.51 15.90 -5.24
CA ILE A 98 -9.88 15.40 -5.34
C ILE A 98 -10.45 15.11 -3.94
N ALA A 99 -9.70 14.38 -3.10
CA ALA A 99 -10.16 14.03 -1.76
C ALA A 99 -10.28 15.25 -0.84
N GLY A 100 -9.35 16.21 -0.93
CA GLY A 100 -9.40 17.45 -0.16
C GLY A 100 -10.53 18.38 -0.57
N LEU A 101 -10.81 18.49 -1.88
CA LEU A 101 -11.99 19.22 -2.36
C LEU A 101 -13.29 18.53 -1.93
N LEU A 102 -13.32 17.19 -1.89
CA LEU A 102 -14.47 16.45 -1.40
C LEU A 102 -14.69 16.67 0.11
N ALA A 103 -13.63 16.70 0.92
CA ALA A 103 -13.71 16.98 2.36
C ALA A 103 -14.23 18.40 2.62
N LEU A 104 -13.66 19.38 1.92
CA LEU A 104 -14.13 20.76 2.02
C LEU A 104 -15.59 20.90 1.56
N PHE A 105 -15.96 20.22 0.47
CA PHE A 105 -17.34 20.23 -0.02
C PHE A 105 -18.28 19.64 1.01
N ASP A 106 -17.97 18.46 1.56
CA ASP A 106 -18.80 17.78 2.56
C ASP A 106 -19.08 18.68 3.78
N GLU A 107 -18.02 19.27 4.36
CA GLU A 107 -18.16 20.15 5.52
C GLU A 107 -18.95 21.44 5.22
N VAL A 108 -18.69 22.08 4.07
CA VAL A 108 -19.41 23.30 3.68
C VAL A 108 -20.88 23.01 3.40
N THR A 109 -21.22 21.88 2.79
CA THR A 109 -22.62 21.54 2.50
C THR A 109 -23.38 21.06 3.72
N GLN A 110 -22.71 20.65 4.80
CA GLN A 110 -23.38 20.39 6.07
C GLN A 110 -24.00 21.65 6.70
N GLU A 111 -23.55 22.86 6.33
CA GLU A 111 -24.17 24.12 6.77
C GLU A 111 -25.49 24.47 6.08
N ILE A 112 -25.95 23.67 5.10
CA ILE A 112 -27.19 23.95 4.38
C ILE A 112 -28.37 24.08 5.36
N PRO A 113 -29.12 25.21 5.33
CA PRO A 113 -30.29 25.40 6.17
C PRO A 113 -31.28 24.22 6.03
N GLY A 114 -31.58 23.56 7.16
CA GLY A 114 -32.44 22.39 7.21
C GLY A 114 -31.76 21.12 7.72
N LEU A 115 -30.44 20.98 7.53
CA LEU A 115 -29.68 19.83 8.07
C LEU A 115 -29.48 19.92 9.59
N HIS A 116 -29.51 21.15 10.13
CA HIS A 116 -29.23 21.45 11.55
C HIS A 116 -27.86 20.93 11.99
N ARG A 117 -26.86 21.06 11.11
CA ARG A 117 -25.44 20.80 11.37
C ARG A 117 -24.64 22.09 11.19
N SER A 118 -23.46 22.14 11.80
CA SER A 118 -22.53 23.26 11.74
C SER A 118 -21.19 22.76 11.24
N PHE A 119 -20.50 23.58 10.45
CA PHE A 119 -19.11 23.33 10.07
C PHE A 119 -18.23 23.15 11.32
N ASP A 120 -17.54 22.01 11.42
CA ASP A 120 -16.53 21.78 12.46
C ASP A 120 -15.14 21.67 11.82
N LEU A 121 -14.30 22.68 12.06
CA LEU A 121 -12.93 22.69 11.56
C LEU A 121 -12.14 21.45 11.98
N LEU A 122 -12.45 20.86 13.15
CA LEU A 122 -11.75 19.67 13.62
C LEU A 122 -12.14 18.39 12.86
N ASP A 123 -13.34 18.34 12.26
CA ASP A 123 -13.74 17.24 11.37
C ASP A 123 -12.98 17.33 10.04
N LEU A 124 -12.85 18.55 9.50
CA LEU A 124 -11.99 18.81 8.33
C LEU A 124 -10.51 18.43 8.57
N VAL A 125 -10.00 18.65 9.79
CA VAL A 125 -8.65 18.23 10.19
C VAL A 125 -8.55 16.69 10.24
N ALA A 126 -9.57 16.01 10.77
CA ALA A 126 -9.62 14.56 10.79
C ALA A 126 -9.64 13.97 9.37
N ASP A 127 -10.42 14.57 8.47
CA ASP A 127 -10.49 14.19 7.05
C ASP A 127 -9.13 14.35 6.37
N ALA A 128 -8.50 15.52 6.53
CA ALA A 128 -7.17 15.80 5.99
C ALA A 128 -6.12 14.80 6.53
N GLY A 129 -6.23 14.44 7.80
CA GLY A 129 -5.44 13.40 8.44
C GLY A 129 -5.63 12.02 7.79
N GLY A 130 -6.87 11.62 7.55
CA GLY A 130 -7.22 10.37 6.88
C GLY A 130 -6.67 10.30 5.45
N ILE A 131 -6.82 11.39 4.69
CA ILE A 131 -6.24 11.55 3.35
C ILE A 131 -4.72 11.39 3.40
N ALA A 132 -4.04 12.11 4.30
CA ALA A 132 -2.58 12.08 4.41
C ALA A 132 -2.06 10.67 4.74
N VAL A 133 -2.67 10.00 5.72
CA VAL A 133 -2.33 8.63 6.12
C VAL A 133 -2.52 7.66 4.95
N ALA A 134 -3.66 7.70 4.27
CA ALA A 134 -3.94 6.82 3.13
C ALA A 134 -2.95 7.03 1.97
N LEU A 135 -2.60 8.28 1.65
CA LEU A 135 -1.60 8.59 0.63
C LEU A 135 -0.20 8.12 1.03
N ALA A 136 0.17 8.28 2.31
CA ALA A 136 1.43 7.78 2.85
C ALA A 136 1.53 6.26 2.72
N TRP A 137 0.47 5.52 3.07
CA TRP A 137 0.40 4.08 2.89
C TRP A 137 0.43 3.66 1.42
N CYS A 138 -0.30 4.35 0.55
CA CYS A 138 -0.24 4.09 -0.90
C CYS A 138 1.17 4.29 -1.46
N ARG A 139 1.91 5.30 -0.97
CA ARG A 139 3.31 5.52 -1.33
C ARG A 139 4.23 4.44 -0.75
N ALA A 140 4.02 4.03 0.49
CA ALA A 140 4.78 2.99 1.16
C ALA A 140 4.58 1.60 0.51
N LEU A 141 3.37 1.33 0.02
CA LEU A 141 2.97 0.10 -0.66
C LEU A 141 3.20 0.13 -2.19
N GLY A 142 3.55 1.29 -2.75
CA GLY A 142 3.92 1.44 -4.16
C GLY A 142 5.15 0.62 -4.56
N PRO A 143 5.40 0.40 -5.86
CA PRO A 143 6.63 -0.23 -6.32
C PRO A 143 7.85 0.59 -5.87
N PRO A 144 8.90 -0.03 -5.34
CA PRO A 144 10.13 0.68 -5.02
C PRO A 144 10.79 1.19 -6.31
N ARG A 145 11.52 2.30 -6.21
CA ARG A 145 12.27 2.89 -7.34
C ARG A 145 13.60 2.18 -7.63
N ARG A 146 14.07 1.42 -6.64
CA ARG A 146 15.30 0.63 -6.65
C ARG A 146 14.93 -0.85 -6.49
N GLY A 147 15.84 -1.75 -6.81
CA GLY A 147 15.62 -3.19 -6.76
C GLY A 147 16.09 -3.90 -8.02
N SER A 148 16.36 -5.19 -7.87
CA SER A 148 16.62 -6.06 -9.01
C SER A 148 15.41 -6.18 -9.94
N VAL A 149 15.65 -6.56 -11.19
CA VAL A 149 14.59 -6.83 -12.19
C VAL A 149 13.57 -7.85 -11.64
N ALA A 150 14.05 -8.89 -10.96
CA ALA A 150 13.20 -9.89 -10.30
C ALA A 150 12.26 -9.25 -9.27
N HIS A 151 12.76 -8.34 -8.45
CA HIS A 151 11.95 -7.61 -7.47
C HIS A 151 10.87 -6.74 -8.13
N HIS A 152 11.22 -6.03 -9.21
CA HIS A 152 10.26 -5.24 -9.97
C HIS A 152 9.17 -6.11 -10.62
N LEU A 153 9.55 -7.27 -11.18
CA LEU A 153 8.61 -8.23 -11.76
C LEU A 153 7.69 -8.83 -10.70
N GLU A 154 8.23 -9.19 -9.53
CA GLU A 154 7.41 -9.66 -8.41
C GLU A 154 6.41 -8.57 -7.99
N SER A 155 6.86 -7.32 -7.84
CA SER A 155 5.97 -6.21 -7.51
C SER A 155 4.87 -6.04 -8.57
N ARG A 156 5.22 -6.07 -9.87
CA ARG A 156 4.25 -6.00 -10.98
C ARG A 156 3.25 -7.17 -10.92
N ARG A 157 3.72 -8.38 -10.65
CA ARG A 157 2.88 -9.57 -10.49
C ARG A 157 1.93 -9.44 -9.31
N ARG A 158 2.38 -8.90 -8.16
CA ARG A 158 1.50 -8.63 -7.01
C ARG A 158 0.39 -7.64 -7.36
N PHE A 159 0.70 -6.56 -8.08
CA PHE A 159 -0.32 -5.62 -8.56
C PHE A 159 -1.26 -6.24 -9.59
N ALA A 160 -0.74 -7.05 -10.51
CA ALA A 160 -1.55 -7.81 -11.48
C ALA A 160 -2.52 -8.77 -10.76
N ALA A 161 -2.06 -9.47 -9.72
CA ALA A 161 -2.87 -10.37 -8.92
C ALA A 161 -3.99 -9.65 -8.16
N VAL A 162 -3.72 -8.48 -7.57
CA VAL A 162 -4.77 -7.67 -6.93
C VAL A 162 -5.77 -7.17 -7.99
N ARG A 163 -5.31 -6.73 -9.17
CA ARG A 163 -6.21 -6.33 -10.24
C ARG A 163 -7.09 -7.49 -10.71
N LEU A 164 -6.53 -8.68 -10.86
CA LEU A 164 -7.28 -9.89 -11.20
C LEU A 164 -8.30 -10.26 -10.11
N LEU A 165 -7.93 -10.14 -8.83
CA LEU A 165 -8.85 -10.32 -7.70
C LEU A 165 -10.04 -9.35 -7.81
N LEU A 166 -9.77 -8.07 -8.04
CA LEU A 166 -10.80 -7.02 -8.11
C LEU A 166 -11.59 -7.00 -9.43
N ALA A 167 -11.31 -7.91 -10.37
CA ALA A 167 -12.02 -8.02 -11.64
C ALA A 167 -13.41 -8.67 -11.51
N SER A 168 -13.69 -9.39 -10.42
CA SER A 168 -14.98 -10.06 -10.19
C SER A 168 -15.77 -9.39 -9.07
N ILE A 169 -17.06 -9.15 -9.32
CA ILE A 169 -18.00 -8.62 -8.31
C ILE A 169 -18.12 -9.54 -7.09
N GLN A 170 -18.02 -10.86 -7.27
CA GLN A 170 -18.06 -11.81 -6.16
C GLN A 170 -16.92 -11.57 -5.16
N ASN A 171 -15.72 -11.24 -5.66
CA ASN A 171 -14.58 -10.94 -4.80
C ASN A 171 -14.78 -9.63 -4.01
N TRP A 172 -15.44 -8.63 -4.60
CA TRP A 172 -15.84 -7.41 -3.88
C TRP A 172 -16.84 -7.72 -2.76
N ILE A 173 -17.83 -8.57 -3.03
CA ILE A 173 -18.78 -9.03 -2.02
C ILE A 173 -18.05 -9.76 -0.89
N HIS A 174 -17.11 -10.65 -1.20
CA HIS A 174 -16.31 -11.35 -0.17
C HIS A 174 -15.45 -10.39 0.66
N ILE A 175 -14.83 -9.39 0.04
CA ILE A 175 -14.09 -8.34 0.75
C ILE A 175 -15.02 -7.57 1.69
N GLY A 176 -16.21 -7.19 1.21
CA GLY A 176 -17.22 -6.50 2.01
C GLY A 176 -17.73 -7.33 3.19
N ILE A 177 -18.08 -8.60 2.97
CA ILE A 177 -18.50 -9.54 4.02
C ILE A 177 -17.39 -9.74 5.05
N ALA A 178 -16.15 -9.94 4.62
CA ALA A 178 -15.02 -10.13 5.53
C ALA A 178 -14.73 -8.87 6.34
N GLY A 179 -14.84 -7.69 5.73
CA GLY A 179 -14.76 -6.42 6.44
C GLY A 179 -15.87 -6.28 7.48
N ALA A 180 -17.13 -6.52 7.11
CA ALA A 180 -18.27 -6.43 8.03
C ALA A 180 -18.17 -7.44 9.19
N PHE A 181 -17.78 -8.68 8.90
CA PHE A 181 -17.57 -9.71 9.92
C PHE A 181 -16.41 -9.35 10.86
N GLY A 182 -15.29 -8.87 10.30
CA GLY A 182 -14.18 -8.35 11.07
C GLY A 182 -14.62 -7.20 11.99
N ALA A 183 -15.40 -6.25 11.47
CA ALA A 183 -15.93 -5.14 12.25
C ALA A 183 -16.83 -5.59 13.40
N MET A 184 -17.72 -6.55 13.15
CA MET A 184 -18.56 -7.13 14.18
C MET A 184 -17.72 -7.77 15.29
N LEU A 185 -16.73 -8.60 14.94
CA LEU A 185 -15.86 -9.25 15.94
C LEU A 185 -15.02 -8.25 16.72
N GLY A 186 -14.36 -7.32 16.03
CA GLY A 186 -13.51 -6.32 16.66
C GLY A 186 -14.29 -5.35 17.55
N GLY A 187 -15.46 -4.89 17.09
CA GLY A 187 -16.33 -4.00 17.83
C GLY A 187 -16.92 -4.65 19.08
N VAL A 188 -17.39 -5.91 18.98
CA VAL A 188 -17.86 -6.67 20.16
C VAL A 188 -16.71 -6.92 21.13
N PHE A 189 -15.54 -7.33 20.63
CA PHE A 189 -14.39 -7.62 21.48
C PHE A 189 -13.94 -6.37 22.27
N LEU A 190 -13.71 -5.23 21.61
CA LEU A 190 -13.31 -4.00 22.31
C LEU A 190 -14.46 -3.37 23.11
N GLY A 191 -15.72 -3.51 22.69
CA GLY A 191 -16.86 -3.04 23.47
C GLY A 191 -17.06 -3.79 24.79
N VAL A 192 -16.75 -5.10 24.81
CA VAL A 192 -16.87 -5.96 26.00
C VAL A 192 -15.64 -5.87 26.89
N PHE A 193 -14.45 -6.10 26.32
CA PHE A 193 -13.19 -6.18 27.08
C PHE A 193 -12.49 -4.84 27.24
N GLY A 194 -12.76 -3.87 26.37
CA GLY A 194 -12.13 -2.56 26.37
C GLY A 194 -12.84 -1.51 27.20
N ARG A 195 -13.77 -1.90 28.10
CA ARG A 195 -14.45 -0.92 28.97
C ARG A 195 -13.43 -0.15 29.79
N ASN A 196 -13.29 1.13 29.48
CA ASN A 196 -12.38 2.04 30.15
C ASN A 196 -13.22 3.20 30.73
N PRO A 197 -13.04 3.59 32.00
CA PRO A 197 -13.77 4.72 32.56
C PRO A 197 -13.51 6.05 31.84
N VAL A 198 -12.43 6.15 31.06
CA VAL A 198 -12.02 7.35 30.32
C VAL A 198 -12.57 7.38 28.89
N ILE A 199 -12.78 6.22 28.25
CA ILE A 199 -13.23 6.14 26.86
C ILE A 199 -14.60 5.49 26.82
N GLY A 200 -15.60 6.24 26.33
CA GLY A 200 -16.97 5.75 26.22
C GLY A 200 -17.08 4.42 25.47
N PRO A 201 -18.03 3.54 25.85
CA PRO A 201 -18.17 2.21 25.25
C PRO A 201 -18.46 2.25 23.75
N VAL A 202 -19.18 3.29 23.28
CA VAL A 202 -19.47 3.51 21.86
C VAL A 202 -18.17 3.70 21.07
N THR A 203 -17.25 4.50 21.58
CA THR A 203 -15.97 4.74 20.90
C THR A 203 -15.11 3.48 20.84
N MET A 204 -15.08 2.68 21.90
CA MET A 204 -14.39 1.39 21.89
C MET A 204 -14.99 0.41 20.86
N ILE A 205 -16.32 0.39 20.71
CA ILE A 205 -17.00 -0.39 19.67
C ILE A 205 -16.59 0.10 18.29
N VAL A 206 -16.53 1.42 18.05
CA VAL A 206 -16.16 1.97 16.74
C VAL A 206 -14.70 1.70 16.40
N VAL A 207 -13.77 1.94 17.33
CA VAL A 207 -12.33 1.64 17.14
C VAL A 207 -12.13 0.15 16.87
N GLY A 208 -12.82 -0.71 17.63
CA GLY A 208 -12.80 -2.15 17.43
C GLY A 208 -13.37 -2.54 16.09
N GLY A 209 -14.48 -1.93 15.69
CA GLY A 209 -15.14 -2.12 14.40
C GLY A 209 -14.22 -1.76 13.24
N MET A 210 -13.58 -0.60 13.27
CA MET A 210 -12.64 -0.17 12.22
C MET A 210 -11.42 -1.08 12.14
N SER A 211 -10.81 -1.41 13.29
CA SER A 211 -9.63 -2.26 13.36
C SER A 211 -9.93 -3.67 12.84
N GLY A 212 -11.08 -4.22 13.26
CA GLY A 212 -11.59 -5.50 12.80
C GLY A 212 -11.92 -5.50 11.30
N PHE A 213 -12.53 -4.42 10.79
CA PHE A 213 -12.82 -4.26 9.36
C PHE A 213 -11.54 -4.31 8.54
N ILE A 214 -10.52 -3.52 8.92
CA ILE A 214 -9.22 -3.49 8.23
C ILE A 214 -8.60 -4.88 8.25
N ALA A 215 -8.58 -5.56 9.42
CA ALA A 215 -8.01 -6.89 9.55
C ALA A 215 -8.70 -7.91 8.64
N GLY A 216 -10.04 -7.91 8.61
CA GLY A 216 -10.85 -8.78 7.74
C GLY A 216 -10.57 -8.55 6.26
N VAL A 217 -10.57 -7.28 5.83
CA VAL A 217 -10.25 -6.90 4.44
C VAL A 217 -8.83 -7.32 4.07
N VAL A 218 -7.83 -7.02 4.90
CA VAL A 218 -6.43 -7.36 4.63
C VAL A 218 -6.25 -8.88 4.54
N ALA A 219 -6.88 -9.65 5.42
CA ALA A 219 -6.80 -11.12 5.41
C ALA A 219 -7.34 -11.70 4.09
N VAL A 220 -8.53 -11.27 3.65
CA VAL A 220 -9.15 -11.76 2.41
C VAL A 220 -8.41 -11.26 1.18
N VAL A 221 -7.97 -9.99 1.14
CA VAL A 221 -7.20 -9.46 0.02
C VAL A 221 -5.86 -10.18 -0.12
N GLU A 222 -5.18 -10.49 0.98
CA GLU A 222 -3.92 -11.23 0.94
C GLU A 222 -4.11 -12.71 0.54
N ALA A 223 -5.16 -13.36 1.03
CA ALA A 223 -5.53 -14.71 0.60
C ALA A 223 -5.89 -14.75 -0.90
N GLY A 224 -6.75 -13.84 -1.33
CA GLY A 224 -7.18 -13.66 -2.72
C GLY A 224 -6.00 -13.36 -3.64
N ARG A 225 -5.09 -12.45 -3.24
CA ARG A 225 -3.87 -12.13 -3.99
C ARG A 225 -3.00 -13.37 -4.21
N ARG A 226 -2.79 -14.20 -3.17
CA ARG A 226 -2.00 -15.44 -3.30
C ARG A 226 -2.65 -16.42 -4.28
N HIS A 227 -3.97 -16.57 -4.21
CA HIS A 227 -4.72 -17.38 -5.15
C HIS A 227 -4.60 -16.84 -6.58
N SER A 228 -4.77 -15.53 -6.78
CA SER A 228 -4.63 -14.88 -8.09
C SER A 228 -3.21 -14.98 -8.65
N ILE A 229 -2.16 -14.95 -7.83
CA ILE A 229 -0.78 -15.21 -8.28
C ILE A 229 -0.67 -16.62 -8.86
N ARG A 230 -1.12 -17.64 -8.12
CA ARG A 230 -1.07 -19.04 -8.62
C ARG A 230 -1.82 -19.19 -9.94
N ARG A 231 -2.95 -18.49 -10.07
CA ARG A 231 -3.75 -18.50 -11.30
C ARG A 231 -3.06 -17.80 -12.47
N ILE A 232 -2.43 -16.64 -12.23
CA ILE A 232 -1.62 -15.93 -13.23
C ILE A 232 -0.50 -16.84 -13.73
N ASP A 233 0.14 -17.57 -12.81
CA ASP A 233 1.26 -18.45 -13.13
C ASP A 233 0.81 -19.71 -13.89
N ALA A 234 -0.29 -20.34 -13.45
CA ALA A 234 -0.83 -21.54 -14.08
C ALA A 234 -1.38 -21.27 -15.49
N GLU A 235 -2.06 -20.13 -15.68
CA GLU A 235 -2.69 -19.76 -16.94
C GLU A 235 -1.83 -18.82 -17.78
N ARG A 236 -0.54 -18.63 -17.43
CA ARG A 236 0.42 -17.73 -18.10
C ARG A 236 -0.21 -16.40 -18.53
N ARG A 237 -0.80 -15.68 -17.57
CA ARG A 237 -1.51 -14.42 -17.88
C ARG A 237 -0.55 -13.26 -18.06
N CYS A 238 -0.83 -12.42 -19.05
CA CYS A 238 -0.15 -11.14 -19.23
C CYS A 238 -0.31 -10.27 -17.97
N LEU A 239 0.79 -9.77 -17.42
CA LEU A 239 0.76 -8.94 -16.19
C LEU A 239 0.11 -7.56 -16.40
N TRP A 240 -0.13 -7.13 -17.63
CA TRP A 240 -0.76 -5.85 -17.94
C TRP A 240 -2.27 -5.96 -18.14
N CYS A 241 -2.73 -6.70 -19.17
CA CYS A 241 -4.15 -6.83 -19.50
C CYS A 241 -4.82 -8.05 -18.85
N LEU A 242 -4.05 -8.93 -18.20
CA LEU A 242 -4.51 -10.15 -17.53
C LEU A 242 -5.15 -11.20 -18.45
N GLN A 243 -5.01 -11.08 -19.77
CA GLN A 243 -5.43 -12.15 -20.70
C GLN A 243 -4.47 -13.34 -20.63
N VAL A 244 -5.02 -14.53 -20.90
CA VAL A 244 -4.24 -15.77 -21.06
C VAL A 244 -3.37 -15.63 -22.31
N LEU A 245 -2.08 -15.91 -22.18
CA LEU A 245 -1.17 -15.93 -23.33
C LEU A 245 -1.32 -17.25 -24.09
N PRO A 246 -1.19 -17.25 -25.42
CA PRO A 246 -1.19 -18.48 -26.20
C PRO A 246 0.01 -19.36 -25.80
N ASP A 247 -0.17 -20.68 -25.85
CA ASP A 247 0.89 -21.63 -25.55
C ASP A 247 2.04 -21.47 -26.55
N SER A 248 3.25 -21.22 -26.04
CA SER A 248 4.47 -21.13 -26.85
C SER A 248 4.95 -22.54 -27.23
N ASN A 249 4.28 -23.19 -28.18
CA ASN A 249 4.68 -24.52 -28.63
C ASN A 249 6.02 -24.53 -29.41
N SER A 250 6.63 -23.36 -29.70
CA SER A 250 7.76 -23.21 -30.63
C SER A 250 9.09 -22.78 -30.00
N GLY A 251 9.29 -22.97 -28.69
CA GLY A 251 10.63 -23.01 -28.06
C GLY A 251 11.45 -21.71 -27.98
N GLU A 252 11.28 -20.69 -28.84
CA GLU A 252 12.24 -19.57 -28.88
C GLU A 252 11.64 -18.17 -29.10
N GLU A 253 10.40 -18.00 -29.55
CA GLU A 253 9.83 -16.66 -29.74
C GLU A 253 9.11 -16.13 -28.50
N ALA A 254 9.49 -14.92 -28.09
CA ALA A 254 8.84 -14.20 -27.00
C ALA A 254 7.35 -13.96 -27.34
N VAL A 255 6.45 -14.53 -26.52
CA VAL A 255 5.01 -14.44 -26.76
C VAL A 255 4.55 -12.99 -26.56
N ARG A 256 4.08 -12.37 -27.65
CA ARG A 256 3.49 -11.03 -27.61
C ARG A 256 2.01 -11.13 -27.26
N CYS A 257 1.60 -10.42 -26.21
CA CYS A 257 0.19 -10.30 -25.85
C CYS A 257 -0.58 -9.42 -26.86
N GLN A 258 -1.89 -9.61 -26.97
CA GLN A 258 -2.77 -8.75 -27.79
C GLN A 258 -2.69 -7.27 -27.41
N CYS A 259 -2.37 -6.96 -26.14
CA CYS A 259 -2.17 -5.57 -25.70
C CYS A 259 -0.80 -5.00 -26.10
N GLY A 260 0.03 -5.74 -26.85
CA GLY A 260 1.34 -5.33 -27.35
C GLY A 260 2.51 -5.58 -26.39
N THR A 261 2.25 -6.05 -25.16
CA THR A 261 3.31 -6.34 -24.19
C THR A 261 3.95 -7.69 -24.47
N VAL A 262 5.27 -7.74 -24.42
CA VAL A 262 6.04 -8.99 -24.50
C VAL A 262 6.12 -9.61 -23.11
N ASP A 263 5.78 -10.89 -22.98
CA ASP A 263 5.98 -11.61 -21.72
C ASP A 263 7.48 -11.83 -21.50
N PRO A 264 8.08 -11.37 -20.39
CA PRO A 264 9.48 -11.62 -20.12
C PRO A 264 9.81 -13.12 -19.93
N GLY A 265 8.82 -14.01 -19.86
CA GLY A 265 9.04 -15.47 -19.83
C GLY A 265 9.80 -15.98 -18.60
N LEU A 266 10.03 -15.11 -17.61
CA LEU A 266 10.90 -15.42 -16.49
C LEU A 266 10.24 -16.40 -15.52
N PRO A 267 10.87 -17.55 -15.23
CA PRO A 267 10.37 -18.49 -14.24
C PRO A 267 10.34 -17.83 -12.86
N VAL A 268 9.44 -18.34 -12.01
CA VAL A 268 9.27 -17.87 -10.64
C VAL A 268 10.54 -18.20 -9.85
N THR A 269 11.49 -17.27 -9.79
CA THR A 269 12.60 -17.38 -8.84
C THR A 269 11.98 -17.39 -7.45
N GLY A 270 12.34 -18.38 -6.62
CA GLY A 270 11.85 -18.54 -5.25
C GLY A 270 12.09 -17.27 -4.43
N GLY A 271 11.11 -16.37 -4.45
CA GLY A 271 11.29 -15.02 -3.92
C GLY A 271 11.56 -15.00 -2.42
N LEU A 272 12.29 -13.96 -1.99
CA LEU A 272 12.46 -13.59 -0.59
C LEU A 272 11.13 -13.70 0.16
N ARG A 273 11.14 -14.37 1.31
CA ARG A 273 9.95 -14.55 2.16
C ARG A 273 9.47 -13.20 2.70
N PRO A 274 8.46 -12.54 2.09
CA PRO A 274 8.04 -11.18 2.45
C PRO A 274 7.39 -11.15 3.84
N ARG A 275 6.97 -12.32 4.32
CA ARG A 275 6.36 -12.53 5.63
C ARG A 275 7.27 -12.09 6.76
N ARG A 276 8.57 -12.39 6.71
CA ARG A 276 9.50 -12.02 7.79
C ARG A 276 9.58 -10.50 7.96
N VAL A 277 9.63 -9.78 6.84
CA VAL A 277 9.63 -8.31 6.83
C VAL A 277 8.33 -7.76 7.40
N ALA A 278 7.17 -8.26 6.94
CA ALA A 278 5.87 -7.84 7.46
C ALA A 278 5.71 -8.10 8.96
N PHE A 279 6.12 -9.27 9.45
CA PHE A 279 6.08 -9.61 10.88
C PHE A 279 7.00 -8.71 11.72
N ARG A 280 8.20 -8.40 11.23
CA ARG A 280 9.12 -7.47 11.91
C ARG A 280 8.52 -6.06 12.02
N ILE A 281 7.90 -5.56 10.96
CA ILE A 281 7.27 -4.24 10.95
C ILE A 281 6.05 -4.21 11.87
N ALA A 282 5.19 -5.23 11.82
CA ALA A 282 4.05 -5.36 12.72
C ALA A 282 4.50 -5.40 14.18
N GLY A 283 5.52 -6.20 14.50
CA GLY A 283 6.13 -6.24 15.83
C GLY A 283 6.69 -4.88 16.27
N LEU A 284 7.42 -4.19 15.39
CA LEU A 284 7.95 -2.86 15.67
C LEU A 284 6.83 -1.82 15.92
N LEU A 285 5.74 -1.88 15.17
CA LEU A 285 4.60 -0.98 15.37
C LEU A 285 3.88 -1.23 16.69
N ILE A 286 3.72 -2.49 17.08
CA ILE A 286 3.18 -2.85 18.40
C ILE A 286 4.09 -2.29 19.50
N VAL A 287 5.42 -2.45 19.38
CA VAL A 287 6.38 -1.88 20.33
C VAL A 287 6.27 -0.35 20.39
N ILE A 288 6.19 0.33 19.24
CA ILE A 288 6.02 1.79 19.19
C ILE A 288 4.71 2.23 19.84
N ALA A 289 3.60 1.53 19.58
CA ALA A 289 2.32 1.84 20.21
C ALA A 289 2.36 1.65 21.73
N ILE A 290 3.01 0.58 22.22
CA ILE A 290 3.22 0.35 23.65
C ILE A 290 4.10 1.46 24.25
N LEU A 291 5.17 1.86 23.58
CA LEU A 291 6.05 2.94 24.03
C LEU A 291 5.35 4.30 24.02
N ALA A 292 4.49 4.57 23.04
CA ALA A 292 3.68 5.79 22.99
C ALA A 292 2.67 5.81 24.14
N MET A 293 1.99 4.69 24.42
CA MET A 293 1.09 4.55 25.56
C MET A 293 1.84 4.75 26.88
N LEU A 294 3.00 4.11 27.06
CA LEU A 294 3.84 4.28 28.24
C LEU A 294 4.32 5.72 28.39
N GLY A 295 4.75 6.34 27.28
CA GLY A 295 5.15 7.74 27.22
C GLY A 295 4.02 8.67 27.61
N TYR A 296 2.78 8.40 27.20
CA TYR A 296 1.58 9.12 27.63
C TYR A 296 1.33 8.98 29.13
N VAL A 297 1.45 7.78 29.70
CA VAL A 297 1.33 7.56 31.16
C VAL A 297 2.42 8.32 31.92
N ILE A 298 3.66 8.28 31.44
CA ILE A 298 4.78 9.04 32.03
C ILE A 298 4.51 10.54 31.93
N LEU A 299 4.00 11.01 30.79
CA LEU A 299 3.64 12.41 30.56
C LEU A 299 2.53 12.86 31.51
N LEU A 300 1.52 12.03 31.78
CA LEU A 300 0.48 12.34 32.76
C LEU A 300 1.05 12.44 34.19
N ARG A 301 2.07 11.64 34.52
CA ARG A 301 2.69 11.62 35.85
C ARG A 301 3.69 12.75 36.06
N LEU A 302 4.55 13.01 35.08
CA LEU A 302 5.66 13.99 35.17
C LEU A 302 5.31 15.35 34.57
N GLY A 303 4.31 15.41 33.69
CA GLY A 303 3.89 16.63 33.00
C GLY A 303 3.62 17.81 33.92
N PRO A 304 2.95 17.63 35.08
CA PRO A 304 2.73 18.73 36.03
C PRO A 304 4.01 19.39 36.55
N ALA A 305 5.12 18.65 36.63
CA ALA A 305 6.40 19.14 37.14
C ALA A 305 7.22 19.93 36.09
N VAL A 306 6.91 19.79 34.80
CA VAL A 306 7.68 20.37 33.70
C VAL A 306 6.80 21.34 32.89
N PRO A 307 7.03 22.68 32.95
CA PRO A 307 6.10 23.67 32.41
C PRO A 307 5.73 23.51 30.92
N PHE A 308 6.67 23.07 30.09
CA PHE A 308 6.39 22.84 28.66
C PHE A 308 5.54 21.58 28.43
N LEU A 309 5.80 20.49 29.16
CA LEU A 309 5.00 19.25 29.09
C LEU A 309 3.60 19.49 29.62
N ARG A 310 3.45 20.29 30.69
CA ARG A 310 2.15 20.72 31.20
C ARG A 310 1.33 21.46 30.13
N ARG A 311 1.93 22.43 29.42
CA ARG A 311 1.25 23.15 28.33
C ARG A 311 0.79 22.21 27.22
N GLY A 312 1.66 21.29 26.79
CA GLY A 312 1.31 20.29 25.79
C GLY A 312 0.18 19.36 26.25
N LEU A 313 0.23 18.89 27.50
CA LEU A 313 -0.79 18.03 28.08
C LEU A 313 -2.13 18.76 28.18
N VAL A 314 -2.16 19.99 28.72
CA VAL A 314 -3.39 20.79 28.84
C VAL A 314 -4.01 21.04 27.46
N TRP A 315 -3.19 21.38 26.46
CA TRP A 315 -3.65 21.54 25.09
C TRP A 315 -4.26 20.24 24.55
N TYR A 316 -3.54 19.11 24.69
CA TYR A 316 -3.99 17.81 24.19
C TYR A 316 -5.28 17.33 24.87
N THR A 317 -5.36 17.41 26.20
CA THR A 317 -6.58 17.07 26.95
C THR A 317 -7.72 18.03 26.65
N GLY A 318 -7.42 19.26 26.21
CA GLY A 318 -8.41 20.26 25.82
C GLY A 318 -9.06 20.01 24.46
N LEU A 319 -8.50 19.12 23.62
CA LEU A 319 -9.06 18.80 22.29
C LEU A 319 -10.35 17.95 22.36
N GLY A 320 -10.64 17.35 23.51
CA GLY A 320 -11.68 16.33 23.66
C GLY A 320 -11.21 14.94 23.22
N ALA A 321 -11.88 13.90 23.72
CA ALA A 321 -11.47 12.51 23.50
C ALA A 321 -11.45 12.14 22.01
N SER A 322 -12.52 12.45 21.27
CA SER A 322 -12.66 12.11 19.85
C SER A 322 -11.56 12.70 18.97
N THR A 323 -11.26 13.99 19.17
CA THR A 323 -10.17 14.69 18.47
C THR A 323 -8.82 14.10 18.82
N SER A 324 -8.54 13.87 20.11
CA SER A 324 -7.27 13.30 20.57
C SER A 324 -7.01 11.93 19.92
N MET A 325 -8.03 11.07 19.85
CA MET A 325 -7.93 9.76 19.20
C MET A 325 -7.70 9.86 17.69
N ALA A 326 -8.30 10.85 17.00
CA ALA A 326 -8.03 11.09 15.59
C ALA A 326 -6.56 11.50 15.37
N PHE A 327 -6.00 12.37 16.22
CA PHE A 327 -4.57 12.72 16.18
C PHE A 327 -3.67 11.50 16.44
N ASP A 328 -4.01 10.66 17.41
CA ASP A 328 -3.29 9.41 17.67
C ASP A 328 -3.31 8.48 16.45
N ALA A 329 -4.48 8.32 15.82
CA ALA A 329 -4.64 7.53 14.60
C ALA A 329 -3.83 8.09 13.42
N ILE A 330 -3.79 9.42 13.26
CA ILE A 330 -2.96 10.09 12.26
C ILE A 330 -1.48 9.81 12.52
N GLY A 331 -1.00 10.03 13.75
CA GLY A 331 0.40 9.84 14.13
C GLY A 331 0.85 8.40 13.92
N LEU A 332 0.11 7.43 14.47
CA LEU A 332 0.40 6.00 14.31
C LEU A 332 0.34 5.56 12.85
N GLY A 333 -0.66 6.05 12.10
CA GLY A 333 -0.83 5.76 10.68
C GLY A 333 0.35 6.22 9.84
N LEU A 334 0.84 7.45 10.06
CA LEU A 334 1.99 8.02 9.35
C LEU A 334 3.30 7.31 9.71
N VAL A 335 3.54 7.06 11.00
CA VAL A 335 4.72 6.29 11.45
C VAL A 335 4.73 4.89 10.84
N GLY A 336 3.56 4.22 10.83
CA GLY A 336 3.34 2.95 10.14
C GLY A 336 3.75 2.97 8.68
N ALA A 337 3.23 3.95 7.93
CA ALA A 337 3.55 4.11 6.52
C ALA A 337 5.06 4.37 6.29
N LEU A 338 5.69 5.20 7.12
CA LEU A 338 7.13 5.52 7.02
C LEU A 338 8.00 4.29 7.27
N LEU A 339 7.73 3.53 8.33
CA LEU A 339 8.48 2.31 8.67
C LEU A 339 8.30 1.24 7.59
N MET A 340 7.08 1.06 7.08
CA MET A 340 6.81 0.16 5.98
C MET A 340 7.56 0.57 4.71
N GLY A 341 7.51 1.86 4.35
CA GLY A 341 8.21 2.40 3.21
C GLY A 341 9.72 2.22 3.31
N ARG A 342 10.31 2.52 4.49
CA ARG A 342 11.74 2.31 4.75
C ARG A 342 12.12 0.84 4.65
N SER A 343 11.37 -0.04 5.30
CA SER A 343 11.67 -1.47 5.30
C SER A 343 11.58 -2.08 3.91
N ARG A 344 10.61 -1.66 3.07
CA ARG A 344 10.52 -2.12 1.69
C ARG A 344 11.64 -1.58 0.81
N ARG A 345 12.08 -0.34 1.02
CA ARG A 345 13.26 0.20 0.33
C ARG A 345 14.52 -0.58 0.69
N LEU A 346 14.72 -0.91 1.96
CA LEU A 346 15.86 -1.72 2.40
C LEU A 346 15.81 -3.12 1.78
N ALA A 347 14.65 -3.78 1.78
CA ALA A 347 14.49 -5.08 1.13
C ALA A 347 14.72 -5.02 -0.39
N ALA A 348 14.40 -3.89 -1.03
CA ALA A 348 14.68 -3.69 -2.44
C ALA A 348 16.18 -3.44 -2.71
N ILE A 349 16.88 -2.72 -1.83
CA ILE A 349 18.34 -2.56 -1.94
C ILE A 349 19.04 -3.91 -1.71
N GLU A 350 18.60 -4.67 -0.70
CA GLU A 350 19.11 -6.02 -0.44
C GLU A 350 18.88 -6.94 -1.65
N SER A 351 17.74 -6.81 -2.35
CA SER A 351 17.48 -7.59 -3.56
C SER A 351 18.34 -7.23 -4.76
N GLU A 352 19.03 -6.08 -4.77
CA GLU A 352 20.03 -5.75 -5.80
C GLU A 352 21.29 -6.60 -5.66
N SER A 353 21.58 -7.07 -4.44
CA SER A 353 22.67 -8.01 -4.16
C SER A 353 22.30 -9.48 -4.41
N GLU A 354 21.01 -9.76 -4.65
CA GLU A 354 20.55 -11.11 -4.99
C GLU A 354 21.02 -11.50 -6.38
N GLY A 355 21.66 -12.67 -6.47
CA GLY A 355 22.34 -13.14 -7.68
C GLY A 355 23.80 -12.69 -7.78
N GLN A 356 24.25 -11.75 -6.96
CA GLN A 356 25.69 -11.44 -6.83
C GLN A 356 26.40 -12.40 -5.88
N HIS A 357 25.69 -13.04 -4.96
CA HIS A 357 26.28 -13.97 -3.99
C HIS A 357 25.69 -15.37 -4.14
N CYS A 358 26.50 -16.39 -3.91
CA CYS A 358 26.06 -17.77 -3.89
C CYS A 358 25.07 -17.98 -2.73
N PHE A 359 23.87 -18.49 -3.03
CA PHE A 359 22.86 -18.77 -2.00
C PHE A 359 23.31 -19.78 -0.95
N GLN A 360 24.27 -20.64 -1.26
CA GLN A 360 24.72 -21.70 -0.36
C GLN A 360 25.86 -21.25 0.55
N CYS A 361 26.90 -20.60 0.02
CA CYS A 361 28.09 -20.24 0.80
C CYS A 361 28.30 -18.72 0.97
N GLY A 362 27.52 -17.88 0.29
CA GLY A 362 27.66 -16.42 0.34
C GLY A 362 28.79 -15.85 -0.52
N GLN A 363 29.55 -16.69 -1.24
CA GLN A 363 30.65 -16.23 -2.11
C GLN A 363 30.15 -15.28 -3.20
N ASP A 364 30.89 -14.19 -3.44
CA ASP A 364 30.65 -13.29 -4.57
C ASP A 364 30.82 -14.04 -5.91
N LEU A 365 29.77 -14.03 -6.72
CA LEU A 365 29.69 -14.65 -8.04
C LEU A 365 30.07 -13.65 -9.15
N ARG A 366 30.38 -12.39 -8.82
CA ARG A 366 30.87 -11.40 -9.79
C ARG A 366 32.21 -11.87 -10.37
N GLY A 367 32.22 -12.13 -11.68
CA GLY A 367 33.40 -12.60 -12.41
C GLY A 367 33.52 -14.12 -12.54
N VAL A 368 32.55 -14.89 -12.02
CA VAL A 368 32.49 -16.34 -12.32
C VAL A 368 32.15 -16.53 -13.80
N SER A 369 32.97 -17.29 -14.52
CA SER A 369 32.72 -17.64 -15.91
C SER A 369 31.44 -18.46 -16.04
N LEU A 370 30.55 -18.04 -16.93
CA LEU A 370 29.29 -18.73 -17.20
C LEU A 370 29.41 -19.53 -18.49
N ASP A 371 28.92 -20.77 -18.47
CA ASP A 371 28.66 -21.54 -19.69
C ASP A 371 27.20 -21.28 -20.11
N GLN A 372 27.03 -20.41 -21.12
CA GLN A 372 25.76 -19.86 -21.60
C GLN A 372 24.98 -19.07 -20.53
N THR A 373 24.28 -19.77 -19.63
CA THR A 373 23.48 -19.21 -18.52
C THR A 373 23.71 -19.98 -17.22
N ARG A 374 24.60 -20.98 -17.21
CA ARG A 374 24.88 -21.81 -16.05
C ARG A 374 26.26 -21.47 -15.51
N GLY A 375 26.33 -21.25 -14.21
CA GLY A 375 27.58 -21.10 -13.47
C GLY A 375 27.63 -22.10 -12.33
N ARG A 376 28.85 -22.41 -11.87
CA ARG A 376 29.07 -23.10 -10.60
C ARG A 376 29.82 -22.16 -9.67
N CYS A 377 29.40 -22.09 -8.42
CA CYS A 377 30.13 -21.32 -7.42
C CYS A 377 31.54 -21.92 -7.27
N PRO A 378 32.62 -21.12 -7.37
CA PRO A 378 33.98 -21.63 -7.29
C PRO A 378 34.32 -22.23 -5.91
N GLU A 379 33.67 -21.76 -4.85
CA GLU A 379 33.93 -22.20 -3.48
C GLU A 379 33.18 -23.48 -3.11
N CYS A 380 31.86 -23.54 -3.32
CA CYS A 380 31.04 -24.66 -2.88
C CYS A 380 30.54 -25.58 -4.01
N GLY A 381 30.81 -25.24 -5.27
CA GLY A 381 30.36 -26.00 -6.44
C GLY A 381 28.86 -25.89 -6.75
N ALA A 382 28.09 -25.12 -5.98
CA ALA A 382 26.65 -24.96 -6.19
C ALA A 382 26.35 -24.41 -7.60
N GLU A 383 25.48 -25.10 -8.33
CA GLU A 383 25.02 -24.63 -9.63
C GLU A 383 24.04 -23.45 -9.48
N PHE A 384 24.19 -22.45 -10.33
CA PHE A 384 23.28 -21.33 -10.43
C PHE A 384 23.01 -20.99 -11.89
N HIS A 385 21.80 -20.47 -12.15
CA HIS A 385 21.42 -19.95 -13.45
C HIS A 385 21.51 -18.43 -13.43
N ALA A 386 22.44 -17.89 -14.19
CA ALA A 386 22.51 -16.46 -14.47
C ALA A 386 21.59 -16.17 -15.67
N VAL A 387 20.49 -15.46 -15.41
CA VAL A 387 19.75 -14.82 -16.50
C VAL A 387 20.63 -13.66 -16.97
N TRP A 388 21.25 -13.80 -18.14
CA TRP A 388 21.89 -12.69 -18.82
C TRP A 388 20.80 -11.66 -19.13
N ALA A 389 20.63 -10.69 -18.25
CA ALA A 389 20.23 -9.38 -18.73
C ALA A 389 21.51 -8.83 -19.35
N ASP A 390 21.50 -8.57 -20.67
CA ASP A 390 22.59 -7.88 -21.40
C ASP A 390 23.01 -6.52 -20.77
N SER A 391 22.35 -6.10 -19.68
CA SER A 391 22.64 -4.91 -18.89
C SER A 391 23.67 -5.08 -17.75
N MET A 392 24.14 -6.30 -17.41
CA MET A 392 25.14 -6.46 -16.34
C MET A 392 26.58 -6.09 -16.73
N ALA A 393 26.87 -5.85 -18.01
CA ALA A 393 28.20 -5.53 -18.49
C ALA A 393 28.62 -4.04 -18.33
N VAL A 394 27.79 -3.13 -17.81
CA VAL A 394 28.07 -1.67 -17.87
C VAL A 394 28.26 -0.98 -16.51
N THR A 395 28.02 -1.62 -15.37
CA THR A 395 28.17 -0.95 -14.05
C THR A 395 29.59 -0.95 -13.46
N GLY A 396 30.61 -1.31 -14.24
CA GLY A 396 32.01 -1.33 -13.80
C GLY A 396 32.79 -0.01 -13.92
N SER A 397 32.23 1.08 -14.49
CA SER A 397 33.04 2.27 -14.82
C SER A 397 32.52 3.65 -14.36
N SER A 398 31.59 3.74 -13.40
CA SER A 398 31.24 5.04 -12.81
C SER A 398 31.83 5.17 -11.41
N GLY A 399 33.15 5.40 -11.39
CA GLY A 399 33.91 5.81 -10.21
C GLY A 399 33.90 7.32 -9.96
N ASP A 400 32.90 8.05 -10.46
CA ASP A 400 32.78 9.50 -10.29
C ASP A 400 31.48 9.82 -9.56
N ASN A 401 31.61 10.15 -8.26
CA ASN A 401 30.79 11.07 -7.46
C ASN A 401 30.72 10.60 -5.99
N ALA A 402 31.84 10.75 -5.30
CA ALA A 402 31.93 10.83 -3.84
C ALA A 402 32.44 12.21 -3.42
N GLU A 403 31.79 13.28 -3.87
CA GLU A 403 31.89 14.61 -3.23
C GLU A 403 30.53 15.32 -3.35
N ARG A 404 29.74 15.29 -2.26
CA ARG A 404 28.91 16.38 -1.72
C ARG A 404 28.09 15.93 -0.51
#